data_AF-A0A4R4SZ97-F1
#
_entry.id   AF-A0A4R4SZ97-F1
#
_cell.length_a   1.000
_cell.length_b   1.000
_cell.length_c   1.000
_cell.angle_alpha   90.00
_cell.angle_beta   90.00
_cell.angle_gamma   90.00
#
_symmetry.space_group_name_H-M   'P 1'
#
loop_
_entity.id
_entity.type
_entity.pdbx_description
1 polymer ?
#
loop_
_entity_poly.entity_id
_entity_poly.type
_entity_poly.pdbx_seq_one_letter_code
_entity_poly.pdbx_strand_id
1 'polypeptide(L)' 'DLRDVRWMVGSGGVLRHGGRAASVSVLAAVLADHAGGWPLPRAARPVVDADYVLAAGGLLAAEHPAAARALLRGLLER' A
#
# COMPACT_ATOMS: atom_id res chain seq x y z
N ASP A 1 2.30 9.44 15.43
CA ASP A 1 1.14 8.72 15.99
C ASP A 1 0.57 7.83 14.90
N LEU A 2 0.33 6.54 15.16
CA LEU A 2 -0.26 5.64 14.19
C LEU A 2 -1.71 6.03 13.82
N ARG A 3 -2.42 6.72 14.72
CA ARG A 3 -3.79 7.17 14.49
C ARG A 3 -3.93 8.16 13.34
N ASP A 4 -2.85 8.87 13.02
CA ASP A 4 -2.81 9.91 11.97
C ASP A 4 -2.30 9.39 10.63
N VAL A 5 -1.95 8.10 10.55
CA VAL A 5 -1.57 7.47 9.29
C VAL A 5 -2.73 7.55 8.30
N ARG A 6 -2.46 8.14 7.13
CA ARG A 6 -3.46 8.34 6.06
C ARG A 6 -3.43 7.27 4.98
N TRP A 7 -2.31 6.56 4.86
CA TRP A 7 -2.11 5.55 3.82
C TRP A 7 -1.54 4.29 4.46
N MET A 8 -2.18 3.16 4.19
CA MET A 8 -1.65 1.85 4.52
C MET A 8 -1.34 1.14 3.21
N VAL A 9 -0.05 0.93 2.95
CA VAL A 9 0.41 0.25 1.74
C VAL A 9 0.69 -1.21 2.11
N GLY A 10 -0.08 -2.12 1.52
CA GLY A 10 0.19 -3.54 1.58
C GLY A 10 0.91 -4.01 0.32
N SER A 11 1.85 -4.95 0.46
CA SER A 11 2.58 -5.51 -0.67
C SER A 11 2.81 -7.02 -0.49
N GLY A 12 2.85 -7.75 -1.61
CA GLY A 12 3.22 -9.17 -1.66
C GLY A 12 2.17 -10.18 -1.20
N GLY A 13 2.58 -11.45 -1.14
CA GLY A 13 1.76 -12.56 -0.64
C GLY A 13 0.34 -12.60 -1.23
N VAL A 14 -0.66 -12.73 -0.35
CA VAL A 14 -2.08 -12.71 -0.72
C VAL A 14 -2.51 -11.40 -1.40
N LEU A 15 -1.83 -10.28 -1.14
CA LEU A 15 -2.13 -8.99 -1.77
C LEU A 15 -1.69 -8.95 -3.24
N ARG A 16 -0.69 -9.78 -3.61
CA ARG A 16 -0.25 -9.96 -5.00
C ARG A 16 -0.98 -11.09 -5.71
N HIS A 17 -1.25 -12.19 -5.01
CA HIS A 17 -1.70 -13.44 -5.63
C HIS A 17 -3.16 -13.81 -5.38
N GLY A 18 -3.81 -13.24 -4.36
CA GLY A 18 -5.18 -13.60 -3.95
C GLY A 18 -6.29 -12.84 -4.69
N GLY A 19 -5.93 -11.94 -5.61
CA GLY A 19 -6.89 -11.06 -6.29
C GLY A 19 -7.44 -9.94 -5.41
N ARG A 20 -8.26 -9.08 -6.02
CA ARG A 20 -8.73 -7.82 -5.39
C ARG A 20 -9.57 -8.05 -4.13
N ALA A 21 -10.48 -9.02 -4.15
CA ALA A 21 -11.37 -9.28 -3.02
C ALA A 21 -10.61 -9.77 -1.78
N ALA A 22 -9.65 -10.69 -1.95
CA ALA A 22 -8.82 -11.15 -0.85
C ALA A 22 -7.94 -10.02 -0.30
N SER A 23 -7.39 -9.19 -1.19
CA SER A 23 -6.56 -8.05 -0.78
C SER A 23 -7.34 -7.03 0.07
N VAL A 24 -8.56 -6.68 -0.36
CA VAL A 24 -9.45 -5.79 0.39
C VAL A 24 -9.79 -6.39 1.75
N SER A 25 -10.14 -7.68 1.79
CA SER A 25 -10.49 -8.37 3.03
C SER A 25 -9.34 -8.35 4.05
N VAL A 26 -8.12 -8.67 3.61
CA VAL A 26 -6.93 -8.68 4.47
C VAL A 26 -6.61 -7.29 5.02
N LEU A 27 -6.59 -6.26 4.16
CA LEU A 27 -6.28 -4.90 4.61
C LEU A 27 -7.38 -4.35 5.54
N ALA A 28 -8.65 -4.69 5.30
CA ALA A 28 -9.74 -4.32 6.20
C ALA A 28 -9.62 -5.00 7.57
N ALA A 29 -9.24 -6.28 7.60
CA ALA A 29 -9.04 -7.01 8.85
C ALA A 29 -7.91 -6.39 9.70
N VAL A 30 -6.78 -6.05 9.07
CA VAL A 30 -5.65 -5.40 9.77
C VAL A 30 -6.03 -4.04 10.33
N LEU A 31 -6.81 -3.23 9.60
CA LEU A 31 -7.29 -1.93 10.06
C LEU A 31 -8.37 -2.00 11.15
N ALA A 32 -8.91 -3.19 11.43
CA ALA A 32 -9.90 -3.44 12.47
C ALA A 32 -9.35 -4.32 13.61
N ASP A 33 -8.07 -4.71 13.58
CA ASP A 33 -7.48 -5.58 14.59
C ASP A 33 -7.02 -4.78 15.81
N HIS A 34 -7.83 -4.80 16.86
CA HIS A 34 -7.55 -4.13 18.12
C HIS A 34 -6.75 -4.99 19.10
N ALA A 35 -6.48 -6.27 18.78
CA ALA A 35 -5.83 -7.21 19.70
C ALA A 35 -4.35 -6.86 19.94
N GLY A 36 -3.73 -6.11 19.04
CA GLY A 36 -2.33 -5.70 19.14
C GLY A 36 -1.99 -4.70 20.26
N GLY A 37 -2.99 -4.03 20.83
CA GLY A 37 -2.78 -3.03 21.89
C GLY A 37 -2.16 -1.71 21.41
N TRP A 38 -1.96 -1.53 20.11
CA TRP A 38 -1.57 -0.26 19.49
C TRP A 38 -2.79 0.50 18.95
N PRO A 39 -2.74 1.84 18.90
CA PRO A 39 -3.84 2.60 18.35
C PRO A 39 -3.86 2.51 16.82
N LEU A 40 -4.99 2.11 16.27
CA LEU A 40 -5.17 1.94 14.82
C LEU A 40 -5.33 3.28 14.08
N PRO A 41 -4.96 3.33 12.78
CA PRO A 41 -5.26 4.48 11.95
C PRO A 41 -6.77 4.76 11.87
N ARG A 42 -7.19 6.00 12.13
CA ARG A 42 -8.63 6.35 12.15
C ARG A 42 -9.29 6.41 10.77
N ALA A 43 -8.50 6.75 9.74
CA ALA A 43 -9.00 7.00 8.39
C ALA A 43 -7.96 6.65 7.31
N ALA A 44 -7.15 5.62 7.56
CA ALA A 44 -6.17 5.18 6.57
C ALA A 44 -6.86 4.62 5.33
N ARG A 45 -6.37 5.03 4.16
CA ARG A 45 -6.75 4.48 2.87
C ARG A 45 -5.84 3.29 2.55
N PRO A 46 -6.40 2.08 2.37
CA PRO A 46 -5.62 0.92 1.96
C PRO A 46 -5.24 1.04 0.48
N VAL A 47 -3.97 0.76 0.17
CA VAL A 47 -3.43 0.69 -1.19
C VAL A 47 -2.60 -0.59 -1.30
N VAL A 48 -2.63 -1.23 -2.47
CA VAL A 48 -1.84 -2.44 -2.75
C VAL A 48 -0.75 -2.11 -3.75
N ASP A 49 0.51 -2.34 -3.38
CA ASP A 49 1.64 -2.35 -4.32
C ASP A 49 1.88 -3.79 -4.80
N ALA A 50 1.10 -4.20 -5.79
CA ALA A 50 1.14 -5.57 -6.32
C ALA A 50 2.42 -5.87 -7.11
N ASP A 51 3.02 -4.84 -7.70
CA ASP A 51 4.17 -4.95 -8.59
C ASP A 51 5.50 -4.61 -7.92
N TYR A 52 5.48 -4.25 -6.63
CA TYR A 52 6.66 -3.82 -5.86
C TYR A 52 7.33 -2.56 -6.44
N VAL A 53 6.54 -1.65 -6.99
CA VAL A 53 7.04 -0.47 -7.71
C VAL A 53 7.09 0.80 -6.87
N LEU A 54 6.38 0.88 -5.73
CA LEU A 54 6.37 2.12 -4.92
C LEU A 54 7.75 2.41 -4.32
N ALA A 55 8.44 1.39 -3.80
CA ALA A 55 9.77 1.56 -3.23
C ALA A 55 10.78 2.00 -4.30
N ALA A 56 10.81 1.32 -5.44
CA ALA A 56 11.68 1.66 -6.56
C ALA A 56 11.35 3.06 -7.14
N GLY A 57 10.07 3.40 -7.26
CA GLY A 57 9.63 4.73 -7.69
C GLY A 57 10.10 5.84 -6.74
N GLY A 58 10.05 5.59 -5.42
CA GLY A 58 10.56 6.52 -4.41
C GLY A 58 12.07 6.73 -4.49
N LEU A 59 12.85 5.66 -4.68
CA LEU A 59 14.30 5.74 -4.85
C LEU A 59 14.68 6.56 -6.09
N LEU A 60 13.95 6.39 -7.19
CA LEU A 60 14.21 7.10 -8.44
C LEU A 60 13.69 8.54 -8.44
N ALA A 61 12.80 8.93 -7.53
CA ALA A 61 12.03 10.17 -7.65
C ALA A 61 12.89 11.45 -7.65
N ALA A 62 13.99 11.46 -6.88
CA ALA A 62 14.85 12.64 -6.75
C ALA A 62 15.75 12.85 -7.98
N GLU A 63 16.41 11.78 -8.45
CA GLU A 63 17.43 11.87 -9.50
C GLU A 63 16.87 11.56 -10.90
N HIS A 64 15.82 10.75 -10.97
CA HIS A 64 15.22 10.26 -12.22
C HIS A 64 13.68 10.36 -12.20
N PRO A 65 13.10 11.57 -12.08
CA PRO A 65 11.67 11.77 -11.91
C PRO A 65 10.83 11.24 -13.09
N ALA A 66 11.37 11.26 -14.32
CA ALA A 66 10.70 10.70 -15.49
C ALA A 66 10.59 9.17 -15.40
N ALA A 67 11.67 8.48 -14.99
CA ALA A 67 11.69 7.04 -14.80
C ALA A 67 10.76 6.62 -13.66
N ALA A 68 10.79 7.35 -12.53
CA ALA A 68 9.88 7.14 -11.41
C ALA A 68 8.41 7.23 -11.86
N ARG A 69 8.02 8.27 -12.61
CA ARG A 69 6.65 8.42 -13.14
C ARG A 69 6.26 7.31 -14.10
N ALA A 70 7.17 6.91 -15.00
CA ALA A 70 6.90 5.83 -15.94
C ALA A 70 6.67 4.49 -15.20
N LEU A 71 7.49 4.20 -14.19
CA LEU A 71 7.37 3.01 -13.37
C LEU A 71 6.05 3.00 -12.56
N LEU A 72 5.70 4.14 -11.94
CA LEU A 72 4.49 4.26 -11.12
C LEU A 72 3.19 4.30 -11.94
N ARG A 73 3.25 4.56 -13.26
CA ARG A 73 2.06 4.60 -14.11
C ARG A 73 1.32 3.26 -14.14
N GLY A 74 2.05 2.15 -14.17
CA GLY A 74 1.45 0.82 -14.12
C GLY A 74 0.66 0.52 -12.84
N LEU A 75 0.90 1.27 -11.76
CA LEU A 75 0.14 1.18 -10.51
C LEU A 75 -1.20 1.93 -10.59
N LEU A 76 -1.30 2.98 -11.41
CA LEU A 76 -2.51 3.81 -11.56
C LEU A 76 -3.53 3.21 -12.54
N GLU A 77 -3.08 2.35 -13.44
CA GLU A 77 -3.89 1.77 -14.52
C GLU A 77 -4.63 0.49 -14.08
N ARG A 78 -4.54 0.10 -12.80
CA ARG A 78 -5.24 -1.04 -12.20
C ARG A 78 -6.37 -0.61 -11.28
#